data_AF-A0A968M2A5-F1
#
_entry.id   AF-A0A968M2A5-F1
#
_cell.length_a   1.000
_cell.length_b   1.000
_cell.length_c   1.000
_cell.angle_alpha   90.00
_cell.angle_beta   90.00
_cell.angle_gamma   90.00
#
_symmetry.space_group_name_H-M   'P 1'
#
loop_
_entity.id
_entity.type
_entity.pdbx_description
1 polymer ?
#
loop_
_entity_poly.entity_id
_entity_poly.type
_entity_poly.pdbx_seq_one_letter_code
_entity_poly.pdbx_strand_id
1 'polypeptide(L)'
;MESPKKKGEMMSVAQTQIAPVYANAIASTAQHYKTMIAFVAAQMKKGIDYGVIPGTKKPTLLKPGAEKLCRLFSLRPSYELIHFITDFDKPLFHYHYRCTLVRQGEMVGQGDGSCNSREKKYDSQKYKIFDLTNTIVKIAQKRALVAAVLSSCGASEFFTQDIEGMGGVK
;
A
#
# COMPACT_ATOMS: atom_id res chain seq x y z
N MET A 1 -47.46 -34.95 40.55
CA MET A 1 -47.76 -33.59 40.03
C MET A 1 -46.77 -32.67 40.72
N GLU A 2 -45.81 -32.00 40.12
CA GLU A 2 -45.51 -31.65 38.73
C GLU A 2 -43.97 -31.71 38.54
N SER A 3 -43.52 -32.16 37.38
CA SER A 3 -42.11 -32.03 36.97
C SER A 3 -41.85 -30.62 36.42
N PRO A 4 -40.67 -30.02 36.64
CA PRO A 4 -40.38 -28.67 36.17
C PRO A 4 -40.24 -28.64 34.63
N LYS A 5 -40.96 -27.70 34.02
CA LYS A 5 -40.97 -27.41 32.58
C LYS A 5 -39.56 -27.06 32.08
N LYS A 6 -39.10 -27.72 31.01
CA LYS A 6 -37.90 -27.37 30.24
C LYS A 6 -37.99 -25.92 29.77
N LYS A 7 -37.11 -25.05 30.27
CA LYS A 7 -36.89 -23.69 29.78
C LYS A 7 -35.67 -23.74 28.86
N GLY A 8 -35.92 -23.68 27.56
CA GLY A 8 -34.88 -23.77 26.54
C GLY A 8 -35.50 -23.70 25.15
N GLU A 9 -36.36 -22.71 24.91
CA GLU A 9 -36.67 -22.31 23.54
C GLU A 9 -35.37 -21.88 22.87
N MET A 10 -34.94 -22.66 21.88
CA MET A 10 -33.93 -22.25 20.92
C MET A 10 -34.43 -20.95 20.28
N MET A 11 -33.80 -19.82 20.63
CA MET A 11 -33.94 -18.60 19.84
C MET A 11 -33.48 -18.93 18.43
N SER A 12 -34.41 -18.92 17.48
CA SER A 12 -34.09 -19.06 16.06
C SER A 12 -33.13 -17.95 15.70
N VAL A 13 -31.90 -18.31 15.34
CA VAL A 13 -30.95 -17.37 14.77
C VAL A 13 -31.62 -16.85 13.50
N ALA A 14 -32.08 -15.59 13.53
CA ALA A 14 -32.66 -14.96 12.36
C ALA A 14 -31.60 -15.02 11.25
N GLN A 15 -31.88 -15.78 10.19
CA GLN A 15 -31.04 -15.78 9.01
C GLN A 15 -31.07 -14.37 8.43
N THR A 16 -30.01 -13.61 8.71
CA THR A 16 -29.83 -12.27 8.16
C THR A 16 -29.82 -12.39 6.64
N GLN A 17 -30.93 -11.99 6.00
CA GLN A 17 -31.02 -12.02 4.54
C GLN A 17 -30.11 -10.94 3.97
N ILE A 18 -28.95 -11.37 3.47
CA ILE A 18 -28.00 -10.50 2.77
C ILE A 18 -28.62 -10.17 1.41
N ALA A 19 -28.77 -8.87 1.08
CA ALA A 19 -29.31 -8.47 -0.21
C ALA A 19 -28.46 -9.07 -1.37
N PRO A 20 -29.07 -9.51 -2.49
CA PRO A 20 -28.36 -10.21 -3.57
C PRO A 20 -27.12 -9.49 -4.12
N VAL A 21 -27.14 -8.15 -4.12
CA VAL A 21 -26.01 -7.29 -4.52
C VAL A 21 -24.76 -7.58 -3.67
N TYR A 22 -24.94 -7.80 -2.37
CA TYR A 22 -23.85 -8.09 -1.45
C TYR A 22 -23.39 -9.54 -1.52
N ALA A 23 -24.25 -10.49 -1.89
CA ALA A 23 -23.86 -11.89 -2.05
C ALA A 23 -22.77 -12.05 -3.13
N ASN A 24 -22.94 -11.39 -4.28
CA ASN A 24 -21.93 -11.36 -5.34
C ASN A 24 -20.65 -10.63 -4.91
N ALA A 25 -20.80 -9.50 -4.20
CA ALA A 25 -19.66 -8.74 -3.68
C ALA A 25 -18.82 -9.55 -2.68
N ILE A 26 -19.46 -10.32 -1.79
CA ILE A 26 -18.79 -11.20 -0.83
C ILE A 26 -18.00 -12.28 -1.57
N ALA A 27 -18.63 -12.96 -2.53
CA ALA A 27 -17.97 -14.01 -3.31
C ALA A 27 -16.76 -13.46 -4.10
N SER A 28 -16.92 -12.30 -4.75
CA SER A 28 -15.82 -11.68 -5.51
C SER A 28 -14.68 -11.22 -4.59
N THR A 29 -15.00 -10.67 -3.43
CA THR A 29 -14.01 -10.21 -2.44
C THR A 29 -13.25 -11.40 -1.85
N ALA A 30 -13.95 -12.48 -1.51
CA ALA A 30 -13.33 -13.72 -1.03
C ALA A 30 -12.38 -14.32 -2.07
N GLN A 31 -12.76 -14.28 -3.35
CA GLN A 31 -11.89 -14.73 -4.43
C GLN A 31 -10.67 -13.81 -4.60
N HIS A 32 -10.86 -12.49 -4.55
CA HIS A 32 -9.76 -11.52 -4.60
C HIS A 32 -8.74 -11.78 -3.48
N TYR A 33 -9.22 -12.02 -2.26
CA TYR A 33 -8.37 -12.33 -1.12
C TYR A 33 -7.59 -13.63 -1.30
N LYS A 34 -8.25 -14.71 -1.76
CA LYS A 34 -7.59 -15.98 -2.07
C LYS A 34 -6.51 -15.82 -3.15
N THR A 35 -6.80 -15.06 -4.20
CA THR A 35 -5.83 -14.72 -5.25
C THR A 35 -4.64 -13.97 -4.68
N MET A 36 -4.87 -13.01 -3.78
CA MET A 36 -3.80 -12.26 -3.14
C MET A 36 -2.91 -13.19 -2.28
N ILE A 37 -3.48 -14.00 -1.39
CA ILE A 37 -2.69 -14.93 -0.56
C ILE A 37 -1.83 -15.84 -1.44
N ALA A 38 -2.44 -16.48 -2.44
CA ALA A 38 -1.75 -17.41 -3.32
C ALA A 38 -0.62 -16.72 -4.10
N PHE A 39 -0.86 -15.51 -4.59
CA PHE A 39 0.14 -14.75 -5.33
C PHE A 39 1.30 -14.29 -4.45
N VAL A 40 1.02 -13.78 -3.24
CA VAL A 40 2.09 -13.39 -2.30
C VAL A 40 2.99 -14.58 -2.01
N ALA A 41 2.39 -15.72 -1.67
CA ALA A 41 3.15 -16.92 -1.33
C ALA A 41 4.00 -17.44 -2.50
N ALA A 42 3.49 -17.37 -3.75
CA ALA A 42 4.15 -17.98 -4.91
C ALA A 42 5.10 -17.04 -5.67
N GLN A 43 4.83 -15.73 -5.70
CA GLN A 43 5.46 -14.81 -6.67
C GLN A 43 6.21 -13.64 -6.03
N MET A 44 6.04 -13.39 -4.74
CA MET A 44 6.71 -12.31 -4.02
C MET A 44 7.96 -12.84 -3.31
N LYS A 45 9.10 -12.18 -3.53
CA LYS A 45 10.41 -12.57 -3.02
C LYS A 45 10.90 -11.56 -1.98
N LYS A 46 11.23 -12.06 -0.78
CA LYS A 46 11.89 -11.27 0.27
C LYS A 46 13.21 -10.68 -0.25
N GLY A 47 13.47 -9.41 0.06
CA GLY A 47 14.63 -8.64 -0.39
C GLY A 47 14.50 -8.01 -1.77
N ILE A 48 13.50 -8.40 -2.56
CA ILE A 48 13.24 -7.84 -3.91
C ILE A 48 11.89 -7.12 -3.93
N ASP A 49 10.83 -7.85 -3.61
CA ASP A 49 9.46 -7.35 -3.70
C ASP A 49 8.98 -6.76 -2.37
N TYR A 50 9.51 -7.26 -1.26
CA TYR A 50 9.27 -6.76 0.10
C TYR A 50 10.51 -6.97 0.98
N GLY A 51 10.66 -6.16 2.03
CA GLY A 51 11.77 -6.23 2.98
C GLY A 51 11.29 -6.15 4.42
N VAL A 52 12.13 -6.51 5.39
CA VAL A 52 11.81 -6.29 6.82
C VAL A 52 12.70 -5.18 7.33
N ILE A 53 12.09 -4.13 7.90
CA ILE A 53 12.82 -3.06 8.58
C ILE A 53 13.02 -3.49 10.04
N PRO A 54 14.23 -3.32 10.61
CA PRO A 54 14.46 -3.60 12.03
C PRO A 54 13.42 -2.90 12.92
N GLY A 55 12.81 -3.65 13.85
CA GLY A 55 11.80 -3.12 14.77
C GLY A 55 10.36 -3.10 14.24
N THR A 56 10.10 -3.59 13.02
CA THR A 56 8.74 -3.68 12.46
C THR A 56 8.18 -5.10 12.52
N LYS A 57 6.87 -5.22 12.78
CA LYS A 57 6.17 -6.53 12.83
C LYS A 57 5.79 -7.05 11.44
N LYS A 58 5.48 -6.15 10.51
CA LYS A 58 5.07 -6.48 9.13
C LYS A 58 6.15 -6.06 8.15
N PRO A 59 6.43 -6.87 7.11
CA PRO A 59 7.37 -6.48 6.07
C PRO A 59 6.87 -5.26 5.30
N THR A 60 7.79 -4.47 4.79
CA THR A 60 7.54 -3.31 3.94
C THR A 60 7.42 -3.73 2.48
N LEU A 61 6.39 -3.25 1.78
CA LEU A 61 6.26 -3.44 0.33
C LEU A 61 7.28 -2.55 -0.40
N LEU A 62 8.08 -3.16 -1.28
CA LEU A 62 9.04 -2.45 -2.13
C LEU A 62 8.43 -2.19 -3.50
N LYS A 63 9.07 -1.29 -4.27
CA LYS A 63 8.60 -0.90 -5.61
C LYS A 63 8.37 -2.10 -6.54
N PRO A 64 9.30 -3.08 -6.68
CA PRO A 64 9.07 -4.23 -7.55
C PRO A 64 7.84 -5.04 -7.16
N GLY A 65 7.59 -5.15 -5.85
CA GLY A 65 6.39 -5.79 -5.32
C GLY A 65 5.12 -5.03 -5.68
N ALA A 66 5.10 -3.71 -5.48
CA ALA A 66 3.96 -2.87 -5.86
C ALA A 66 3.64 -2.96 -7.37
N GLU A 67 4.67 -3.00 -8.23
CA GLU A 67 4.51 -3.17 -9.68
C GLU A 67 3.98 -4.56 -10.05
N LYS A 68 4.40 -5.62 -9.37
CA LYS A 68 3.82 -6.97 -9.53
C LYS A 68 2.35 -7.01 -9.15
N LEU A 69 1.97 -6.37 -8.05
CA LEU A 69 0.57 -6.29 -7.63
C LEU A 69 -0.27 -5.48 -8.62
N CYS A 70 0.25 -4.38 -9.15
CA CYS A 70 -0.41 -3.67 -10.24
C CYS A 70 -0.65 -4.58 -11.44
N ARG A 71 0.36 -5.36 -11.84
CA ARG A 71 0.23 -6.33 -12.95
C ARG A 71 -0.83 -7.39 -12.68
N LEU A 72 -0.84 -7.97 -11.47
CA LEU A 72 -1.81 -8.99 -11.06
C LEU A 72 -3.24 -8.49 -11.19
N PHE A 73 -3.51 -7.27 -10.73
CA PHE A 73 -4.85 -6.69 -10.70
C PHE A 73 -5.18 -5.83 -11.94
N SER A 74 -4.34 -5.88 -12.97
CA SER A 74 -4.49 -5.09 -14.20
C SER A 74 -4.66 -3.58 -13.93
N LEU A 75 -3.90 -3.07 -12.96
CA LEU A 75 -3.91 -1.67 -12.56
C LEU A 75 -2.79 -0.91 -13.28
N ARG A 76 -3.15 0.24 -13.85
CA ARG A 76 -2.21 1.18 -14.46
C ARG A 76 -2.00 2.37 -13.52
N PRO A 77 -0.79 2.59 -12.99
CA PRO A 77 -0.50 3.79 -12.23
C PRO A 77 -0.36 5.00 -13.16
N SER A 78 -0.94 6.12 -12.74
CA SER A 78 -0.73 7.47 -13.28
C SER A 78 -0.21 8.36 -12.17
N TYR A 79 0.68 9.31 -12.49
CA TYR A 79 1.31 10.18 -11.50
C TYR A 79 1.02 11.64 -11.80
N GLU A 80 0.59 12.36 -10.78
CA GLU A 80 0.34 13.79 -10.81
C GLU A 80 1.27 14.48 -9.82
N LEU A 81 1.98 15.53 -10.25
CA LEU A 81 2.76 16.37 -9.35
C LEU A 81 1.81 17.35 -8.67
N ILE A 82 1.51 17.10 -7.39
CA ILE A 82 0.54 17.89 -6.63
C ILE A 82 1.18 19.18 -6.10
N HIS A 83 2.43 19.08 -5.64
CA HIS A 83 3.16 20.22 -5.09
C HIS A 83 4.66 20.02 -5.22
N PHE A 84 5.41 21.11 -5.41
CA PHE A 84 6.86 21.10 -5.39
C PHE A 84 7.45 22.40 -4.85
N ILE A 85 8.66 22.29 -4.32
CA ILE A 85 9.54 23.42 -3.98
C ILE A 85 10.86 23.16 -4.69
N THR A 86 11.39 24.16 -5.37
CA THR A 86 12.71 24.13 -6.02
C THR A 86 13.35 25.48 -5.78
N ASP A 87 14.17 25.54 -4.73
CA ASP A 87 14.90 26.74 -4.34
C ASP A 87 16.40 26.47 -4.54
N PHE A 88 17.01 27.15 -5.50
CA PHE A 88 18.44 27.00 -5.81
C PHE A 88 19.33 27.82 -4.87
N ASP A 89 18.81 28.91 -4.29
CA ASP A 89 19.55 29.77 -3.37
C ASP A 89 19.61 29.14 -1.98
N LYS A 90 18.51 28.50 -1.54
CA LYS A 90 18.42 27.70 -0.33
C LYS A 90 18.02 26.28 -0.74
N PRO A 91 18.98 25.36 -1.02
CA PRO A 91 18.79 24.11 -1.76
C PRO A 91 17.74 23.14 -1.16
N LEU A 92 16.48 23.50 -1.29
CA LEU A 92 15.31 22.77 -0.87
C LEU A 92 14.57 22.31 -2.12
N PHE A 93 14.70 21.02 -2.38
CA PHE A 93 14.02 20.32 -3.44
C PHE A 93 13.00 19.40 -2.77
N HIS A 94 11.72 19.71 -2.92
CA HIS A 94 10.62 18.91 -2.38
C HIS A 94 9.65 18.59 -3.50
N TYR A 95 9.23 17.33 -3.58
CA TYR A 95 8.26 16.88 -4.58
C TYR A 95 7.22 16.01 -3.89
N HIS A 96 5.95 16.31 -4.14
CA HIS A 96 4.78 15.56 -3.68
C HIS A 96 3.98 15.10 -4.89
N TYR A 97 3.89 13.79 -5.05
CA TYR A 97 3.13 13.15 -6.11
C TYR A 97 1.90 12.43 -5.55
N ARG A 98 0.84 12.42 -6.35
CA ARG A 98 -0.28 11.50 -6.23
C ARG A 98 -0.15 10.41 -7.27
N CYS A 99 -0.28 9.16 -6.85
CA CYS A 99 -0.45 8.03 -7.75
C CYS A 99 -1.93 7.66 -7.80
N THR A 100 -2.48 7.57 -9.01
CA THR A 100 -3.84 7.07 -9.27
C THR A 100 -3.75 5.73 -9.98
N LEU A 101 -4.41 4.71 -9.44
CA LEU A 101 -4.52 3.38 -10.05
C LEU A 101 -5.80 3.31 -10.87
N VAL A 102 -5.65 3.01 -12.17
CA VAL A 102 -6.76 2.93 -13.12
C VAL A 102 -6.89 1.51 -13.65
N ARG A 103 -8.12 1.01 -13.79
CA ARG A 103 -8.45 -0.26 -14.45
C ARG A 103 -9.55 0.00 -15.48
N GLN A 104 -9.27 -0.29 -16.75
CA GLN A 104 -10.24 -0.13 -17.84
C GLN A 104 -10.89 1.28 -17.92
N GLY A 105 -10.13 2.32 -17.58
CA GLY A 105 -10.62 3.71 -17.59
C GLY A 105 -11.25 4.17 -16.26
N GLU A 106 -11.54 3.25 -15.34
CA GLU A 106 -12.07 3.59 -14.02
C GLU A 106 -10.96 3.74 -12.98
N MET A 107 -11.08 4.75 -12.13
CA MET A 107 -10.20 4.91 -10.98
C MET A 107 -10.53 3.87 -9.91
N VAL A 108 -9.53 3.07 -9.53
CA VAL A 108 -9.64 2.03 -8.50
C VAL A 108 -9.20 2.57 -7.13
N GLY A 109 -8.24 3.50 -7.12
CA GLY A 109 -7.82 4.16 -5.89
C GLY A 109 -6.60 5.05 -6.08
N GLN A 110 -6.19 5.70 -5.00
CA GLN A 110 -5.12 6.69 -5.00
C GLN A 110 -4.23 6.56 -3.76
N GLY A 111 -3.02 7.11 -3.88
CA GLY A 111 -2.08 7.24 -2.78
C GLY A 111 -1.05 8.31 -3.06
N ASP A 112 -0.70 9.06 -2.01
CA ASP A 112 0.21 10.19 -2.09
C ASP A 112 1.60 9.81 -1.54
N GLY A 113 2.63 10.46 -2.08
CA GLY A 113 4.00 10.26 -1.63
C GLY A 113 4.85 11.48 -1.92
N SER A 114 5.70 11.84 -0.96
CA SER A 114 6.62 12.96 -1.10
C SER A 114 8.05 12.58 -0.74
N CYS A 115 9.00 13.38 -1.20
CA CYS A 115 10.40 13.30 -0.80
C CYS A 115 11.02 14.70 -0.84
N ASN A 116 11.98 14.98 0.05
CA ASN A 116 12.73 16.23 0.01
C ASN A 116 14.24 16.08 0.24
N SER A 117 14.99 17.08 -0.20
CA SER A 117 16.46 17.17 -0.09
C SER A 117 16.99 17.20 1.35
N ARG A 118 16.15 17.44 2.37
CA ARG A 118 16.52 17.50 3.78
C ARG A 118 16.25 16.19 4.54
N GLU A 119 15.84 15.12 3.87
CA GLU A 119 15.74 13.81 4.51
C GLU A 119 17.12 13.30 4.97
N LYS A 120 17.18 12.70 6.17
CA LYS A 120 18.41 12.23 6.83
C LYS A 120 19.30 11.35 5.94
N LYS A 121 18.71 10.55 5.05
CA LYS A 121 19.44 9.66 4.12
C LYS A 121 20.32 10.42 3.12
N TYR A 122 20.10 11.73 2.94
CA TYR A 122 20.91 12.60 2.09
C TYR A 122 21.99 13.36 2.87
N ASP A 123 22.13 13.14 4.18
CA ASP A 123 23.06 13.91 5.00
C ASP A 123 24.51 13.84 4.50
N SER A 124 24.94 12.67 4.02
CA SER A 124 26.27 12.44 3.44
C SER A 124 26.45 13.01 2.03
N GLN A 125 25.37 13.42 1.37
CA GLN A 125 25.33 13.89 -0.02
C GLN A 125 24.87 15.36 -0.12
N LYS A 126 24.83 16.10 0.99
CA LYS A 126 24.38 17.50 1.04
C LYS A 126 25.09 18.41 0.02
N TYR A 127 26.36 18.14 -0.28
CA TYR A 127 27.14 18.92 -1.24
C TYR A 127 26.80 18.62 -2.72
N LYS A 128 26.06 17.54 -3.00
CA LYS A 128 25.58 17.14 -4.35
C LYS A 128 24.08 17.33 -4.53
N ILE A 129 23.47 18.16 -3.70
CA ILE A 129 22.01 18.19 -3.58
C ILE A 129 21.28 18.55 -4.87
N PHE A 130 21.91 19.37 -5.71
CA PHE A 130 21.43 19.72 -7.05
C PHE A 130 21.32 18.50 -7.99
N ASP A 131 22.23 17.52 -7.84
CA ASP A 131 22.24 16.28 -8.62
C ASP A 131 21.19 15.26 -8.13
N LEU A 132 20.64 15.44 -6.92
CA LEU A 132 19.69 14.51 -6.31
C LEU A 132 18.25 14.73 -6.76
N THR A 133 17.97 15.76 -7.56
CA THR A 133 16.61 16.13 -7.96
C THR A 133 15.82 14.94 -8.55
N ASN A 134 16.41 14.19 -9.49
CA ASN A 134 15.75 13.02 -10.07
C ASN A 134 15.55 11.90 -9.04
N THR A 135 16.53 11.67 -8.15
CA THR A 135 16.41 10.69 -7.06
C THR A 135 15.22 11.02 -6.15
N ILE A 136 15.07 12.30 -5.76
CA ILE A 136 13.96 12.76 -4.92
C ILE A 136 12.62 12.56 -5.62
N VAL A 137 12.50 12.94 -6.90
CA VAL A 137 11.29 12.71 -7.71
C VAL A 137 10.94 11.22 -7.78
N LYS A 138 11.91 10.35 -8.07
CA LYS A 138 11.68 8.90 -8.19
C LYS A 138 11.29 8.25 -6.87
N ILE A 139 11.81 8.75 -5.75
CA ILE A 139 11.39 8.29 -4.43
C ILE A 139 9.97 8.76 -4.10
N ALA A 140 9.62 10.02 -4.38
CA ALA A 140 8.27 10.53 -4.16
C ALA A 140 7.23 9.70 -4.95
N GLN A 141 7.49 9.46 -6.25
CA GLN A 141 6.65 8.60 -7.09
C GLN A 141 6.56 7.17 -6.56
N LYS A 142 7.69 6.59 -6.12
CA LYS A 142 7.69 5.25 -5.51
C LYS A 142 6.80 5.19 -4.27
N ARG A 143 6.91 6.17 -3.37
CA ARG A 143 6.10 6.24 -2.14
C ARG A 143 4.62 6.35 -2.47
N ALA A 144 4.27 7.17 -3.46
CA ALA A 144 2.90 7.33 -3.93
C ALA A 144 2.34 6.01 -4.51
N LEU A 145 3.11 5.30 -5.32
CA LEU A 145 2.72 3.99 -5.87
C LEU A 145 2.46 2.97 -4.76
N VAL A 146 3.39 2.85 -3.80
CA VAL A 146 3.26 1.90 -2.69
C VAL A 146 2.01 2.23 -1.86
N ALA A 147 1.79 3.52 -1.55
CA ALA A 147 0.59 3.96 -0.84
C ALA A 147 -0.70 3.54 -1.57
N ALA A 148 -0.77 3.82 -2.88
CA ALA A 148 -1.96 3.53 -3.68
C ALA A 148 -2.23 2.02 -3.77
N VAL A 149 -1.19 1.19 -3.93
CA VAL A 149 -1.33 -0.26 -4.01
C VAL A 149 -1.75 -0.87 -2.68
N LEU A 150 -1.18 -0.41 -1.56
CA LEU A 150 -1.56 -0.90 -0.24
C LEU A 150 -3.03 -0.64 0.06
N SER A 151 -3.52 0.56 -0.25
CA SER A 151 -4.92 0.95 -0.02
C SER A 151 -5.89 0.26 -0.97
N SER A 152 -5.55 0.19 -2.26
CA SER A 152 -6.51 -0.23 -3.30
C SER A 152 -6.60 -1.75 -3.47
N CYS A 153 -5.52 -2.49 -3.16
CA CYS A 153 -5.46 -3.94 -3.36
C CYS A 153 -5.63 -4.75 -2.06
N GLY A 154 -5.86 -4.10 -0.91
CA GLY A 154 -5.85 -4.76 0.40
C GLY A 154 -4.49 -5.31 0.81
N ALA A 155 -3.40 -4.88 0.16
CA ALA A 155 -2.06 -5.40 0.40
C ALA A 155 -1.49 -4.98 1.77
N SER A 156 -2.14 -4.04 2.48
CA SER A 156 -1.79 -3.61 3.85
C SER A 156 -1.93 -4.71 4.91
N GLU A 157 -2.64 -5.78 4.61
CA GLU A 157 -2.70 -6.98 5.46
C GLU A 157 -1.34 -7.67 5.53
N PHE A 158 -0.68 -7.83 4.37
CA PHE A 158 0.60 -8.52 4.24
C PHE A 158 1.79 -7.60 4.47
N PHE A 159 1.66 -6.33 4.06
CA PHE A 159 2.77 -5.40 4.03
C PHE A 159 2.43 -4.07 4.72
N THR A 160 3.47 -3.36 5.14
CA THR A 160 3.38 -1.95 5.55
C THR A 160 4.00 -1.05 4.48
N GLN A 161 3.77 0.25 4.61
CA GLN A 161 4.45 1.25 3.81
C GLN A 161 5.88 1.50 4.32
N ASP A 162 6.77 1.85 3.39
CA ASP A 162 8.18 2.12 3.66
C ASP A 162 8.39 3.47 4.35
N ILE A 163 9.13 3.43 5.46
CA ILE A 163 9.78 4.58 6.09
C ILE A 163 11.26 4.40 5.75
N GLU A 164 11.69 4.94 4.60
CA GLU A 164 13.09 4.88 4.19
C GLU A 164 13.97 5.67 5.17
N GLY A 165 14.43 5.04 6.25
CA GLY A 165 15.18 5.76 7.28
C GLY A 165 15.69 4.97 8.48
N MET A 166 15.46 3.66 8.59
CA MET A 166 15.95 2.86 9.74
C MET A 166 17.20 2.03 9.43
N GLY A 167 18.01 2.47 8.46
CA GLY A 167 19.41 2.06 8.32
C GLY A 167 20.26 2.78 9.38
N GLY A 168 20.02 2.46 10.64
CA GLY A 168 20.70 3.03 11.79
C GLY A 168 20.76 2.02 12.92
N VAL A 169 21.28 0.82 12.63
CA VAL A 169 21.84 -0.03 13.68
C VAL A 169 23.31 0.35 13.74
N LYS A 170 23.69 1.09 14.79
CA LYS A 170 25.04 0.97 15.35
C LYS A 170 25.16 -0.42 15.96
#